data_AF-A0A6N6N6Q6-F1
#
_entry.id   AF-A0A6N6N6Q6-F1
#
_cell.length_a   1.000
_cell.length_b   1.000
_cell.length_c   1.000
_cell.angle_alpha   90.00
_cell.angle_beta   90.00
_cell.angle_gamma   90.00
#
_symmetry.space_group_name_H-M   'P 1'
#
loop_
_entity.id
_entity.type
_entity.pdbx_description
1 polymer ?
#
loop_
_entity_poly.entity_id
_entity_poly.type
_entity_poly.pdbx_seq_one_letter_code
_entity_poly.pdbx_strand_id
1 'polypeptide(L)'
;MPFVHKGKGGNFSDLEEDVNLDHFRPYYKWASQSIHGGPKGLMSRLGLCEAGTDILLVGQSDSGMTDPAHSTALSLVQATTNLLGLEPTIDHLVVTMIIGDMAHEIGKAFIEIEKDVKSLSVDTWS
;
A
#
# COMPACT_ATOMS: atom_id res chain seq x y z
N MET A 1 29.48 12.23 8.22
CA MET A 1 28.47 12.97 7.43
C MET A 1 29.21 13.93 6.53
N PRO A 2 29.10 13.83 5.19
CA PRO A 2 27.92 14.42 4.55
C PRO A 2 27.44 13.69 3.27
N PHE A 3 26.15 13.34 3.22
CA PHE A 3 25.44 13.20 1.94
C PHE A 3 24.71 14.52 1.70
N VAL A 4 25.36 15.44 0.99
CA VAL A 4 24.67 16.60 0.39
C VAL A 4 24.89 16.50 -1.10
N HIS A 5 23.91 15.92 -1.78
CA HIS A 5 23.83 15.98 -3.23
C HIS A 5 23.52 17.43 -3.63
N LYS A 6 24.34 18.04 -4.48
CA LYS A 6 24.03 19.34 -5.09
C LYS A 6 23.16 19.07 -6.33
N GLY A 7 21.82 19.12 -6.20
CA GLY A 7 20.95 18.89 -7.35
C GLY A 7 19.48 19.29 -7.16
N LYS A 8 19.06 20.31 -7.92
CA LYS A 8 17.71 20.60 -8.46
C LYS A 8 16.45 20.28 -7.63
N GLY A 9 16.23 21.03 -6.55
CA GLY A 9 14.92 21.68 -6.33
C GLY A 9 13.77 20.84 -5.78
N GLY A 10 13.80 20.57 -4.46
CA GLY A 10 12.68 20.73 -3.52
C GLY A 10 11.38 19.96 -3.77
N ASN A 11 11.36 18.99 -4.68
CA ASN A 11 10.17 18.21 -4.99
C ASN A 11 10.26 16.82 -4.33
N PHE A 12 9.11 16.18 -4.09
CA PHE A 12 9.06 14.86 -3.44
C PHE A 12 9.69 13.74 -4.28
N SER A 13 9.77 13.89 -5.60
CA SER A 13 10.43 12.89 -6.45
C SER A 13 11.94 12.87 -6.21
N ASP A 14 12.57 14.03 -6.03
CA ASP A 14 14.01 14.11 -5.74
C ASP A 14 14.32 13.44 -4.39
N LEU A 15 13.47 13.68 -3.37
CA LEU A 15 13.62 13.03 -2.06
C LEU A 15 13.50 11.51 -2.13
N GLU A 16 12.55 11.00 -2.91
CA GLU A 16 12.35 9.56 -3.10
C GLU A 16 13.53 8.91 -3.83
N GLU A 17 14.11 9.60 -4.82
CA GLU A 17 15.32 9.16 -5.52
C GLU A 17 16.52 9.13 -4.55
N ASP A 18 16.68 10.16 -3.72
CA ASP A 18 17.76 10.25 -2.72
C ASP A 18 17.71 9.13 -1.67
N VAL A 19 16.51 8.69 -1.27
CA VAL A 19 16.32 7.57 -0.33
C VAL A 19 16.11 6.22 -1.02
N ASN A 20 16.20 6.17 -2.35
CA ASN A 20 16.03 4.97 -3.17
C ASN A 20 14.68 4.26 -2.97
N LEU A 21 13.60 5.04 -2.78
CA LEU A 21 12.21 4.59 -2.63
C LEU A 21 11.30 5.01 -3.81
N ASP A 22 11.86 5.60 -4.86
CA ASP A 22 11.18 6.00 -6.09
C ASP A 22 10.35 4.87 -6.73
N HIS A 23 10.79 3.62 -6.59
CA HIS A 23 10.09 2.42 -7.07
C HIS A 23 8.73 2.15 -6.39
N PHE A 24 8.43 2.79 -5.25
CA PHE A 24 7.10 2.70 -4.62
C PHE A 24 6.07 3.65 -5.25
N ARG A 25 6.52 4.67 -5.98
CA ARG A 25 5.65 5.69 -6.58
C ARG A 25 4.54 5.12 -7.51
N PRO A 26 4.79 4.10 -8.35
CA PRO A 26 3.74 3.47 -9.14
C PRO A 26 2.65 2.82 -8.27
N TYR A 27 3.03 2.11 -7.21
CA TYR A 27 2.11 1.43 -6.30
C TYR A 27 1.28 2.43 -5.49
N TYR A 28 1.91 3.48 -4.96
CA TYR A 28 1.20 4.57 -4.28
C TYR A 28 0.18 5.24 -5.20
N LYS A 29 0.62 5.60 -6.43
CA LYS A 29 -0.27 6.23 -7.42
C LYS A 29 -1.43 5.31 -7.77
N TRP A 30 -1.17 4.01 -7.95
CA TRP A 30 -2.18 3.00 -8.26
C TRP A 30 -3.22 2.86 -7.14
N ALA A 31 -2.76 2.65 -5.90
CA ALA A 31 -3.61 2.52 -4.72
C ALA A 31 -4.47 3.79 -4.48
N SER A 32 -3.95 4.97 -4.82
CA SER A 32 -4.64 6.26 -4.59
C SER A 32 -5.49 6.74 -5.78
N GLN A 33 -5.58 5.99 -6.90
CA GLN A 33 -6.33 6.45 -8.09
C GLN A 33 -7.83 6.61 -7.83
N SER A 34 -8.41 5.79 -6.96
CA SER A 34 -9.83 5.84 -6.60
C SER A 34 -10.21 7.11 -5.84
N ILE A 35 -9.30 7.63 -5.00
CA ILE A 35 -9.53 8.81 -4.17
C ILE A 35 -9.40 10.11 -4.97
N HIS A 36 -8.44 10.17 -5.90
CA HIS A 36 -8.18 11.38 -6.68
C HIS A 36 -8.95 11.49 -7.99
N GLY A 37 -9.91 10.59 -8.26
CA GLY A 37 -11.00 10.81 -9.22
C GLY A 37 -10.57 11.23 -10.63
N GLY A 38 -9.38 10.82 -11.09
CA GLY A 38 -8.97 11.05 -12.47
C GLY A 38 -9.90 10.32 -13.46
N PRO A 39 -9.89 10.67 -14.76
CA PRO A 39 -10.75 10.02 -15.77
C PRO A 39 -10.60 8.49 -15.86
N LYS A 40 -9.49 7.92 -15.35
CA LYS A 40 -9.30 6.47 -15.18
C LYS A 40 -10.01 5.87 -13.95
N GLY A 41 -10.20 6.64 -12.88
CA GLY A 41 -10.98 6.23 -11.70
C GLY A 41 -12.48 6.07 -11.98
N LEU A 42 -12.97 6.71 -13.05
CA LEU A 42 -14.32 6.49 -13.60
C LEU A 42 -14.46 5.16 -14.34
N MET A 43 -13.37 4.62 -14.90
CA MET A 43 -13.37 3.36 -15.66
C MET A 43 -13.17 2.13 -14.78
N SER A 44 -12.54 2.29 -13.62
CA SER A 44 -12.35 1.24 -12.61
C SER A 44 -13.05 1.66 -11.33
N ARG A 45 -14.37 1.39 -11.24
CA ARG A 45 -15.13 1.55 -10.01
C ARG A 45 -14.70 0.46 -9.03
N LEU A 46 -13.56 0.68 -8.37
CA LEU A 46 -13.00 -0.25 -7.38
C LEU A 46 -14.04 -0.60 -6.32
N GLY A 47 -14.82 0.38 -5.84
CA GLY A 47 -15.92 0.14 -4.90
C GLY A 47 -17.09 -0.72 -5.42
N LEU A 48 -17.10 -1.08 -6.71
CA LEU A 48 -18.06 -1.97 -7.35
C LEU A 48 -17.36 -3.19 -7.99
N CYS A 49 -16.06 -3.41 -7.76
CA CYS A 49 -15.35 -4.51 -8.42
C CYS A 49 -15.85 -5.89 -7.99
N GLU A 50 -16.55 -5.95 -6.87
CA GLU A 50 -17.20 -7.14 -6.31
C GLU A 50 -18.68 -7.24 -6.69
N ALA A 51 -19.26 -6.16 -7.24
CA ALA A 51 -20.65 -6.14 -7.64
C ALA A 51 -20.84 -6.75 -9.03
N GLY A 52 -21.60 -7.84 -9.12
CA GLY A 52 -21.93 -8.48 -10.40
C GLY A 52 -22.89 -7.68 -11.31
N THR A 53 -23.39 -6.54 -10.84
CA THR A 53 -24.38 -5.69 -11.54
C THR A 53 -24.06 -4.23 -11.32
N ASP A 54 -24.41 -3.36 -12.28
CA ASP A 54 -24.20 -1.91 -12.18
C ASP A 54 -25.18 -1.29 -11.16
N ILE A 55 -24.76 -1.29 -9.90
CA ILE A 55 -25.48 -0.67 -8.79
C ILE A 55 -24.87 0.67 -8.43
N LEU A 56 -25.70 1.58 -7.93
CA LEU A 56 -25.20 2.81 -7.34
C LEU A 56 -24.63 2.47 -5.96
N LEU A 57 -23.30 2.49 -5.85
CA LEU A 57 -22.63 2.38 -4.55
C LEU A 57 -23.04 3.55 -3.65
N VAL A 58 -23.64 3.25 -2.51
CA VAL A 58 -23.97 4.22 -1.47
C VAL A 58 -23.14 3.88 -0.24
N GLY A 59 -22.15 4.72 0.10
CA GLY A 59 -21.28 4.53 1.26
C GLY A 59 -19.86 4.08 0.92
N GLN A 60 -19.10 3.73 1.96
CA GLN A 60 -17.74 3.20 1.85
C GLN A 60 -17.79 1.74 1.35
N SER A 61 -16.78 1.35 0.59
CA SER A 61 -16.60 -0.02 0.10
C SER A 61 -15.22 -0.51 0.51
N ASP A 62 -15.14 -1.80 0.87
CA ASP A 62 -13.89 -2.47 1.25
C ASP A 62 -13.08 -2.94 0.02
N SER A 63 -13.62 -2.73 -1.18
CA SER A 63 -13.02 -3.20 -2.42
C SER A 63 -11.75 -2.45 -2.79
N GLY A 64 -10.71 -3.21 -3.18
CA GLY A 64 -9.42 -2.65 -3.57
C GLY A 64 -8.50 -2.25 -2.41
N MET A 65 -8.78 -2.72 -1.18
CA MET A 65 -8.00 -2.40 0.01
C MET A 65 -6.64 -3.12 0.09
N THR A 66 -6.42 -4.17 -0.69
CA THR A 66 -5.19 -5.00 -0.65
C THR A 66 -3.91 -4.18 -0.79
N ASP A 67 -3.80 -3.39 -1.86
CA ASP A 67 -2.60 -2.59 -2.15
C ASP A 67 -2.40 -1.45 -1.12
N PRO A 68 -3.44 -0.67 -0.74
CA PRO A 68 -3.34 0.29 0.37
C PRO A 68 -2.90 -0.34 1.70
N ALA A 69 -3.46 -1.49 2.08
CA ALA A 69 -3.18 -2.13 3.36
C ALA A 69 -1.72 -2.60 3.45
N HIS A 70 -1.23 -3.26 2.40
CA HIS A 70 0.16 -3.72 2.35
C HIS A 70 1.14 -2.54 2.29
N SER A 71 0.83 -1.50 1.51
CA SER A 71 1.66 -0.27 1.45
C SER A 71 1.74 0.43 2.81
N THR A 72 0.63 0.45 3.57
CA THR A 72 0.60 1.03 4.92
C THR A 72 1.48 0.23 5.89
N ALA A 73 1.40 -1.11 5.85
CA ALA A 73 2.23 -1.98 6.68
C ALA A 73 3.72 -1.77 6.40
N LEU A 74 4.12 -1.73 5.12
CA LEU A 74 5.51 -1.47 4.74
C LEU A 74 6.00 -0.09 5.17
N SER A 75 5.16 0.94 5.05
CA SER A 75 5.50 2.30 5.50
C SER A 75 5.74 2.35 7.00
N LEU A 76 4.92 1.63 7.79
CA LEU A 76 5.09 1.55 9.24
C LEU A 76 6.39 0.83 9.61
N VAL A 77 6.68 -0.30 8.95
CA VAL A 77 7.95 -1.00 9.12
C VAL A 77 9.12 -0.06 8.85
N GLN A 78 9.15 0.60 7.69
CA GLN A 78 10.24 1.52 7.32
C GLN A 78 10.44 2.65 8.34
N ALA A 79 9.36 3.28 8.80
CA ALA A 79 9.45 4.35 9.80
C ALA A 79 10.00 3.82 11.13
N THR A 80 9.49 2.69 11.60
CA THR A 80 9.88 2.10 12.88
C THR A 80 11.30 1.55 12.85
N THR A 81 11.71 0.83 11.80
CA THR A 81 13.09 0.30 11.69
C THR A 81 14.12 1.41 11.62
N ASN A 82 13.81 2.51 10.93
CA ASN A 82 14.70 3.67 10.88
C ASN A 82 14.87 4.31 12.25
N LEU A 83 13.78 4.43 13.03
CA LEU A 83 13.83 4.95 14.39
C LEU A 83 14.66 4.05 15.31
N LEU A 84 14.41 2.74 15.27
CA LEU A 84 15.12 1.74 16.08
C LEU A 84 16.61 1.64 15.72
N GLY A 85 16.97 1.93 14.46
CA GLY A 85 18.34 1.96 13.99
C GLY A 85 19.18 3.14 14.49
N LEU A 86 18.56 4.16 15.09
CA LEU A 86 19.31 5.30 15.66
C LEU A 86 20.15 4.89 16.88
N GLU A 87 19.66 3.95 17.68
CA GLU A 87 20.36 3.39 18.84
C GLU A 87 20.13 1.87 18.86
N PRO A 88 20.92 1.08 18.11
CA PRO A 88 20.65 -0.34 17.93
C PRO A 88 20.95 -1.14 19.20
N THR A 89 19.98 -1.95 19.61
CA THR A 89 20.11 -2.98 20.65
C THR A 89 19.70 -4.34 20.08
N ILE A 90 20.01 -5.43 20.80
CA ILE A 90 19.55 -6.77 20.41
C ILE A 90 18.01 -6.81 20.34
N ASP A 91 17.34 -6.19 21.31
CA ASP A 91 15.88 -6.12 21.34
C ASP A 91 15.34 -5.34 20.13
N HIS A 92 15.99 -4.25 19.73
CA HIS A 92 15.59 -3.48 18.55
C HIS A 92 15.75 -4.27 17.25
N LEU A 93 16.77 -5.13 17.15
CA LEU A 93 16.92 -6.05 16.02
C LEU A 93 15.80 -7.08 16.00
N VAL A 94 15.46 -7.67 17.15
CA VAL A 94 14.35 -8.62 17.28
C VAL A 94 13.02 -7.96 16.89
N VAL A 95 12.75 -6.75 17.39
CA VAL A 95 11.54 -5.98 17.03
C VAL A 95 11.49 -5.71 15.53
N THR A 96 12.62 -5.32 14.92
CA THR A 96 12.72 -5.09 13.47
C THR A 96 12.36 -6.32 12.66
N MET A 97 12.78 -7.52 13.10
CA MET A 97 12.41 -8.78 12.45
C MET A 97 10.91 -9.07 12.62
N ILE A 98 10.39 -8.95 13.84
CA ILE A 98 8.97 -9.21 14.13
C ILE A 98 8.05 -8.33 13.29
N ILE A 99 8.30 -7.02 13.25
CA ILE A 99 7.44 -6.10 12.48
C ILE A 99 7.54 -6.34 10.97
N GLY A 100 8.70 -6.79 10.48
CA GLY A 100 8.87 -7.23 9.09
C GLY A 100 8.02 -8.45 8.76
N ASP A 101 8.04 -9.47 9.63
CA ASP A 101 7.22 -10.67 9.48
C ASP A 101 5.72 -10.34 9.55
N MET A 102 5.32 -9.46 10.47
CA MET A 102 3.93 -8.98 10.57
C MET A 102 3.46 -8.29 9.28
N ALA A 103 4.30 -7.45 8.66
CA ALA A 103 3.92 -6.81 7.39
C ALA A 103 3.72 -7.84 6.27
N HIS A 104 4.50 -8.92 6.25
CA HIS A 104 4.32 -10.01 5.31
C HIS A 104 3.04 -10.80 5.56
N GLU A 105 2.69 -11.08 6.82
CA GLU A 105 1.45 -11.72 7.21
C GLU A 105 0.22 -10.87 6.84
N ILE A 106 0.27 -9.56 7.07
CA ILE A 106 -0.78 -8.62 6.65
C ILE A 106 -0.97 -8.71 5.13
N GLY A 107 0.12 -8.63 4.35
CA GLY A 107 0.04 -8.73 2.90
C GLY A 107 -0.63 -10.03 2.43
N LYS A 108 -0.29 -11.17 3.04
CA LYS A 108 -0.92 -12.47 2.74
C LYS A 108 -2.41 -12.48 3.07
N ALA A 109 -2.78 -12.02 4.27
CA ALA A 109 -4.17 -12.03 4.73
C ALA A 109 -5.08 -11.22 3.78
N PHE A 110 -4.63 -10.04 3.34
CA PHE A 110 -5.41 -9.24 2.39
C PHE A 110 -5.54 -9.89 1.01
N ILE A 111 -4.49 -10.56 0.51
CA ILE A 111 -4.55 -11.31 -0.75
C ILE A 111 -5.52 -12.50 -0.64
N GLU A 112 -5.54 -13.19 0.49
CA GLU A 112 -6.47 -14.31 0.73
C GLU A 112 -7.92 -13.81 0.75
N ILE A 113 -8.22 -12.74 1.49
CA ILE A 113 -9.55 -12.12 1.53
C ILE A 113 -9.99 -11.69 0.12
N GLU A 114 -9.11 -11.06 -0.67
CA GLU A 114 -9.44 -10.63 -2.03
C GLU A 114 -9.78 -11.82 -2.95
N LYS A 115 -9.10 -12.96 -2.79
CA LYS A 115 -9.41 -14.18 -3.54
C LYS A 115 -10.75 -14.77 -3.14
N ASP A 116 -11.02 -14.85 -1.84
CA ASP A 116 -12.28 -15.38 -1.32
C ASP A 116 -13.46 -14.56 -1.80
N VAL A 117 -13.36 -13.23 -1.71
CA VAL A 117 -14.40 -12.31 -2.17
C VAL A 117 -14.63 -12.45 -3.69
N LYS A 118 -13.57 -12.60 -4.49
CA LYS A 118 -13.70 -12.87 -5.93
C LYS A 118 -14.30 -14.23 -6.24
N SER A 119 -14.09 -15.25 -5.41
CA SER A 119 -14.72 -16.57 -5.61
C SER A 119 -16.23 -16.53 -5.34
N LEU A 120 -16.65 -15.82 -4.29
CA LEU A 120 -18.06 -15.66 -3.91
C LEU A 120 -18.87 -14.89 -4.97
N SER A 121 -18.26 -13.94 -5.68
CA SER A 121 -18.92 -13.20 -6.75
C SER A 121 -19.09 -14.01 -8.04
N VAL A 122 -18.33 -15.10 -8.21
CA VAL A 122 -18.44 -16.01 -9.36
C VAL A 122 -19.51 -17.09 -9.13
N ASP A 123 -19.65 -17.59 -7.90
CA ASP A 123 -20.56 -18.69 -7.55
C ASP A 123 -22.04 -18.27 -7.39
N THR A 124 -22.33 -16.96 -7.34
CA THR A 124 -23.70 -16.43 -7.19
C THR A 124 -24.52 -16.43 -8.49
N TRP A 125 -23.98 -16.96 -9.59
CA TRP A 125 -24.67 -17.06 -10.89
C TRP A 125 -24.41 -18.39 -11.64
N SER A 126 -24.53 -19.50 -10.93
CA SER A 126 -24.75 -20.85 -11.50
C SER A 126 -26.02 -21.47 -10.95
#